data_AF-A0A7Y6IZ95-F1
#
_entry.id   AF-A0A7Y6IZ95-F1
#
_cell.length_a   1.000
_cell.length_b   1.000
_cell.length_c   1.000
_cell.angle_alpha   90.00
_cell.angle_beta   90.00
_cell.angle_gamma   90.00
#
_symmetry.space_group_name_H-M   'P 1'
#
loop_
_entity.id
_entity.type
_entity.pdbx_description
1 polymer ?
#
loop_
_entity_poly.entity_id
_entity_poly.type
_entity_poly.pdbx_seq_one_letter_code
_entity_poly.pdbx_strand_id
1 'polypeptide(L)'
;VAVETRERVREAVRKRGYQPNLMARNVRVGARDAAIGLVIPEMGNPFFGTVAGGVESVVRPRGLTLIGGSSSETAELERSLVATFLARRVSGLMIVPS
;
A
#
# COMPACT_ATOMS: atom_id res chain seq x y z
N VAL A 1 1.45 15.56 -28.23
CA VAL A 1 2.19 14.28 -28.42
C VAL A 1 1.24 13.30 -29.09
N ALA A 2 1.60 12.80 -30.27
CA ALA A 2 0.72 11.96 -31.10
C ALA A 2 0.32 10.66 -30.40
N VAL A 3 -0.94 10.25 -30.56
CA VAL A 3 -1.57 9.11 -29.87
C VAL A 3 -0.81 7.79 -30.11
N GLU A 4 -0.23 7.65 -31.31
CA GLU A 4 0.49 6.47 -31.76
C GLU A 4 1.79 6.17 -30.99
N THR A 5 2.53 7.22 -30.59
CA THR A 5 3.77 7.05 -29.82
C THR A 5 3.49 6.61 -28.39
N ARG A 6 2.33 6.98 -27.83
CA ARG A 6 1.94 6.64 -26.45
C ARG A 6 1.64 5.15 -26.29
N GLU A 7 1.10 4.51 -27.32
CA GLU A 7 0.77 3.08 -27.30
C GLU A 7 2.02 2.21 -27.39
N ARG A 8 2.97 2.57 -28.27
CA ARG A 8 4.26 1.90 -28.37
C ARG A 8 5.09 1.97 -27.08
N VAL A 9 5.02 3.11 -26.38
CA VAL A 9 5.70 3.27 -25.07
C VAL A 9 5.03 2.40 -24.00
N ARG A 10 3.69 2.32 -23.97
CA ARG A 10 2.96 1.47 -23.01
C ARG A 10 3.25 -0.01 -23.20
N GLU A 11 3.34 -0.48 -24.45
CA GLU A 11 3.72 -1.87 -24.72
C GLU A 11 5.16 -2.19 -24.30
N ALA A 12 6.10 -1.26 -24.54
CA ALA A 12 7.50 -1.45 -24.16
C ALA A 12 7.70 -1.48 -22.63
N VAL A 13 6.94 -0.67 -21.88
CA VAL A 13 6.95 -0.63 -20.40
C VAL A 13 6.47 -1.97 -19.81
N ARG A 14 5.42 -2.57 -20.38
CA ARG A 14 4.87 -3.85 -19.95
C ARG A 14 5.83 -5.02 -20.21
N LYS A 15 6.67 -4.93 -21.25
CA LYS A 15 7.58 -6.01 -21.68
C LYS A 15 8.90 -6.06 -20.90
N ARG A 16 9.25 -5.02 -20.15
CA ARG A 16 10.58 -4.87 -19.50
C ARG A 16 10.54 -4.79 -17.97
N GLY A 17 9.38 -4.99 -17.34
CA GLY A 17 9.27 -5.00 -15.87
C GLY A 17 9.69 -3.68 -15.23
N TYR A 18 9.48 -2.55 -15.92
CA TYR A 18 9.79 -1.23 -15.37
C TYR A 18 8.87 -0.94 -14.19
N GLN A 19 9.35 -1.20 -12.97
CA GLN A 19 8.76 -0.68 -11.74
C GLN A 19 9.22 0.78 -11.61
N PRO A 20 8.33 1.77 -11.77
CA PRO A 20 8.68 3.16 -11.50
C PRO A 20 9.13 3.27 -10.05
N ASN A 21 10.29 3.89 -9.82
CA ASN A 21 10.79 4.12 -8.47
C ASN A 21 9.85 5.11 -7.74
N LEU A 22 8.96 4.56 -6.93
CA LEU A 22 7.88 5.29 -6.24
C LEU A 22 8.43 6.36 -5.28
N MET A 23 9.67 6.22 -4.80
CA MET A 23 10.30 7.21 -3.92
C MET A 23 10.57 8.55 -4.61
N ALA A 24 10.80 8.55 -5.93
CA ALA A 24 11.10 9.78 -6.68
C ALA A 24 9.84 10.56 -7.11
N ARG A 25 8.66 9.92 -7.10
CA ARG A 25 7.39 10.55 -7.54
C ARG A 25 6.75 11.45 -6.50
N ASN A 26 7.07 11.24 -5.22
CA ASN A 26 6.51 12.01 -4.10
C ASN A 26 7.08 13.44 -4.01
N VAL A 27 8.25 13.70 -4.61
CA VAL A 27 8.94 14.99 -4.48
C VAL A 27 8.45 16.04 -5.48
N ARG A 28 7.89 15.63 -6.63
CA ARG A 28 7.69 16.56 -7.77
C ARG A 28 6.24 16.97 -8.03
N VAL A 29 5.25 16.21 -7.54
CA VAL A 29 3.84 16.42 -7.94
C VAL A 29 2.85 16.06 -6.82
N GLY A 30 3.05 16.51 -5.57
CA GLY A 30 2.02 16.40 -4.49
C GLY A 30 1.23 15.08 -4.49
N ALA A 31 1.93 13.94 -4.66
CA ALA A 31 1.41 12.84 -5.45
C ALA A 31 0.54 11.89 -4.64
N ARG A 32 -0.52 11.45 -5.33
CA ARG A 32 -1.59 10.51 -4.97
C ARG A 32 -1.13 9.09 -4.55
N ASP A 33 0.13 8.87 -4.21
CA ASP A 33 0.66 7.58 -3.74
C ASP A 33 0.68 7.51 -2.20
N ALA A 34 -0.43 7.90 -1.58
CA ALA A 34 -0.59 7.81 -0.14
C ALA A 34 -0.89 6.35 0.25
N ALA A 35 -0.02 5.77 1.08
CA ALA A 35 -0.19 4.42 1.62
C ALA A 35 -0.92 4.47 2.96
N ILE A 36 -1.81 3.51 3.21
CA ILE A 36 -2.48 3.29 4.50
C ILE A 36 -1.94 1.98 5.08
N GLY A 37 -1.45 2.04 6.31
CA GLY A 37 -1.03 0.86 7.06
C GLY A 37 -2.22 0.22 7.79
N LEU A 38 -2.28 -1.11 7.77
CA LEU A 38 -3.23 -1.89 8.56
C LEU A 38 -2.49 -3.00 9.31
N VAL A 39 -2.52 -2.94 10.64
CA VAL A 39 -2.00 -4.01 11.52
C VAL A 39 -3.18 -4.84 12.01
N ILE A 40 -3.13 -6.15 11.76
CA ILE A 40 -4.12 -7.13 12.23
C ILE A 40 -3.45 -8.18 13.13
N PRO A 41 -4.19 -8.83 14.05
CA PRO A 41 -3.63 -9.85 14.93
C PRO A 41 -3.20 -11.10 14.16
N GLU A 42 -4.08 -11.61 13.28
CA GLU A 42 -3.86 -12.86 12.58
C GLU A 42 -4.36 -12.79 11.13
N MET A 43 -3.46 -13.01 10.17
CA MET A 43 -3.81 -13.00 8.74
C MET A 43 -4.66 -14.21 8.31
N GLY A 44 -4.59 -15.31 9.06
CA GLY A 44 -5.35 -16.53 8.80
C GLY A 44 -6.84 -16.44 9.20
N ASN A 45 -7.21 -15.47 10.02
CA ASN A 45 -8.57 -15.34 10.51
C ASN A 45 -9.49 -14.66 9.47
N PRO A 46 -10.57 -15.33 9.01
CA PRO A 46 -11.48 -14.80 7.99
C PRO A 46 -12.15 -13.47 8.37
N PHE A 47 -12.29 -13.18 9.66
CA PHE A 47 -12.82 -11.91 10.15
C PHE A 47 -11.93 -10.75 9.69
N PHE A 48 -10.62 -10.84 9.90
CA PHE A 48 -9.67 -9.80 9.50
C PHE A 48 -9.51 -9.71 7.98
N GLY A 49 -9.65 -10.82 7.26
CA GLY A 49 -9.73 -10.81 5.80
C GLY A 49 -10.92 -9.97 5.29
N THR A 50 -12.08 -10.10 5.94
CA THR A 50 -13.28 -9.31 5.61
C THR A 50 -13.09 -7.83 5.93
N VAL A 51 -12.49 -7.51 7.09
CA VAL A 51 -12.15 -6.13 7.47
C VAL A 51 -11.17 -5.51 6.47
N ALA A 52 -10.08 -6.21 6.14
CA ALA A 52 -9.09 -5.74 5.18
C ALA A 52 -9.71 -5.53 3.80
N GLY A 53 -10.56 -6.45 3.32
CA GLY A 53 -11.29 -6.30 2.06
C GLY A 53 -12.26 -5.10 2.08
N GLY A 54 -12.95 -4.87 3.19
CA GLY A 54 -13.80 -3.70 3.39
C GLY A 54 -13.00 -2.39 3.31
N VAL A 55 -11.87 -2.31 4.01
CA VAL A 55 -10.96 -1.16 3.93
C VAL A 55 -10.44 -0.99 2.50
N GLU A 56 -9.97 -2.06 1.87
CA GLU A 56 -9.45 -2.05 0.50
C GLU A 56 -10.47 -1.46 -0.49
N SER A 57 -11.74 -1.84 -0.36
CA SER A 57 -12.83 -1.36 -1.21
C SER A 57 -13.02 0.17 -1.15
N VAL A 58 -12.69 0.80 -0.02
CA VAL A 58 -12.81 2.25 0.21
C VAL A 58 -11.56 2.99 -0.22
N VAL A 59 -10.38 2.43 0.03
CA VAL A 59 -9.10 3.12 -0.22
C VAL A 59 -8.66 2.98 -1.68
N ARG A 60 -8.92 1.84 -2.33
CA ARG A 60 -8.51 1.56 -3.72
C ARG A 60 -9.08 2.56 -4.74
N PRO A 61 -10.38 2.91 -4.72
CA PRO A 61 -10.93 3.92 -5.64
C PRO A 61 -10.35 5.33 -5.45
N ARG A 62 -9.79 5.61 -4.26
CA ARG A 62 -9.15 6.90 -3.92
C ARG A 62 -7.70 6.99 -4.39
N GLY A 63 -7.18 5.93 -5.04
CA GLY A 63 -5.78 5.83 -5.46
C GLY A 63 -4.81 5.55 -4.31
N LEU A 64 -5.32 5.22 -3.13
CA LEU A 64 -4.51 4.90 -1.96
C LEU A 64 -4.10 3.42 -1.98
N THR A 65 -2.90 3.13 -1.48
CA THR A 65 -2.40 1.75 -1.37
C THR A 65 -2.58 1.23 0.06
N LEU A 66 -3.24 0.09 0.24
CA LEU A 66 -3.31 -0.59 1.54
C LEU A 66 -2.08 -1.48 1.73
N ILE A 67 -1.38 -1.33 2.85
CA ILE A 67 -0.26 -2.19 3.24
C ILE A 67 -0.62 -2.85 4.58
N GLY A 68 -0.77 -4.17 4.55
CA GLY A 68 -1.15 -4.98 5.72
C GLY A 68 0.05 -5.67 6.39
N GLY A 69 -0.05 -5.90 7.70
CA GLY A 69 0.88 -6.73 8.47
C GLY A 69 0.17 -7.46 9.62
N SER A 70 0.64 -8.67 9.95
CA SER A 70 0.09 -9.51 11.02
C SER A 70 1.00 -9.45 12.26
N SER A 71 0.49 -9.08 13.44
CA SER A 71 1.26 -9.09 14.70
C SER A 71 1.42 -10.48 15.31
N SER A 72 0.68 -11.47 14.81
CA SER A 72 0.61 -12.84 15.35
C SER A 72 0.35 -12.84 16.86
N GLU A 73 -0.48 -11.90 17.33
CA GLU A 73 -0.84 -11.67 18.74
C GLU A 73 0.35 -11.33 19.67
N THR A 74 1.46 -10.83 19.12
CA THR A 74 2.62 -10.41 19.93
C THR A 74 2.83 -8.90 19.88
N ALA A 75 3.01 -8.29 21.07
CA ALA A 75 3.26 -6.87 21.21
C ALA A 75 4.58 -6.44 20.55
N GLU A 76 5.57 -7.33 20.48
CA GLU A 76 6.87 -7.10 19.85
C GLU A 76 6.72 -6.93 18.34
N LEU A 77 5.97 -7.83 17.67
CA LEU A 77 5.74 -7.74 16.23
C LEU A 77 4.82 -6.56 15.90
N GLU A 78 3.82 -6.27 16.72
CA GLU A 78 2.98 -5.10 16.55
C GLU A 78 3.82 -3.81 16.54
N ARG A 79 4.67 -3.61 17.56
CA ARG A 79 5.57 -2.45 17.64
C ARG A 79 6.51 -2.37 16.44
N SER A 80 7.06 -3.50 16.01
CA SER A 80 7.95 -3.57 14.84
C SER A 80 7.23 -3.19 13.54
N LEU A 81 5.99 -3.64 13.35
CA LEU A 81 5.16 -3.30 12.21
C LEU A 81 4.78 -1.82 12.22
N VAL A 82 4.39 -1.28 13.38
CA VAL A 82 4.12 0.15 13.55
C VAL A 82 5.35 0.98 13.19
N ALA A 83 6.53 0.62 13.71
CA ALA A 83 7.78 1.31 13.37
C ALA A 83 8.07 1.23 11.86
N THR A 84 7.83 0.08 11.23
CA THR A 84 8.00 -0.11 9.78
C THR A 84 7.06 0.79 8.98
N PHE A 85 5.78 0.91 9.37
CA PHE A 85 4.82 1.78 8.70
C PHE A 85 5.14 3.26 8.88
N LEU A 86 5.58 3.67 10.08
CA LEU A 86 6.05 5.02 10.35
C LEU A 86 7.28 5.36 9.49
N ALA A 87 8.25 4.46 9.39
CA ALA A 87 9.44 4.64 8.55
C ALA A 87 9.09 4.77 7.06
N ARG A 88 8.05 4.06 6.61
CA ARG A 88 7.52 4.15 5.24
C ARG A 88 6.64 5.38 4.98
N ARG A 89 6.43 6.25 5.98
CA ARG A 89 5.65 7.49 5.87
C ARG A 89 4.24 7.24 5.33
N VAL A 90 3.57 6.21 5.86
CA VAL A 90 2.15 5.97 5.56
C VAL A 90 1.32 7.21 5.94
N SER A 91 0.31 7.52 5.14
CA SER A 91 -0.58 8.66 5.36
C SER A 91 -1.63 8.40 6.44
N GLY A 92 -1.79 7.15 6.85
CA GLY A 92 -2.65 6.74 7.95
C GLY A 92 -2.29 5.34 8.40
N LEU A 93 -2.57 5.04 9.68
CA LEU A 93 -2.30 3.75 10.28
C LEU A 93 -3.53 3.31 11.06
N MET A 94 -4.04 2.12 10.75
CA MET A 94 -5.09 1.43 11.48
C MET A 94 -4.48 0.23 12.20
N ILE A 95 -4.80 0.08 13.48
CA ILE A 95 -4.28 -1.01 14.32
C ILE A 95 -5.49 -1.66 14.97
N VAL A 96 -5.58 -2.98 14.81
CA VAL A 96 -6.43 -3.80 15.66
C VAL A 96 -5.53 -4.29 16.80
N PRO A 97 -5.77 -3.83 18.05
CA PRO A 97 -4.96 -4.25 19.18
C PRO A 97 -5.12 -5.75 19.42
N SER A 98 -4.00 -6.38 19.74
CA SER A 98 -3.93 -7.76 20.24
C SER A 98 -3.75 -7.77 21.75
#